data_AF-A0A3D2MPW1-F1
#
_entry.id   AF-A0A3D2MPW1-F1
#
_cell.length_a   1.000
_cell.length_b   1.000
_cell.length_c   1.000
_cell.angle_alpha   90.00
_cell.angle_beta   90.00
_cell.angle_gamma   90.00
#
_symmetry.space_group_name_H-M   'P 1'
#
loop_
_entity.id
_entity.type
_entity.pdbx_description
1 polymer ?
#
loop_
_entity_poly.entity_id
_entity_poly.type
_entity_poly.pdbx_seq_one_letter_code
_entity_poly.pdbx_strand_id
1 'polypeptide(L)'
;MIENIANDLRLYKHFLVMLLRSQAQYKVNVVIDICSSFAVTSLEFVAVLVYFGRISSMLGWNVGEVAMLYSVMSISFGIAEMFGAGIDAFADTVRLGEFDRIMLRPVGSFMQVLGSDFRLRRLGRISQGCMTFVIALHLLPAFHWTVVKVVAMVIGIASGSIMFMSVLILGATLCFWTVETTELINILS
;
A
#
# COMPACT_ATOMS: atom_id res chain seq x y z
N MET A 1 4.31 -24.97 -16.71
CA MET A 1 4.72 -23.71 -16.02
C MET A 1 3.70 -22.59 -16.20
N ILE A 2 3.30 -22.24 -17.43
CA ILE A 2 2.30 -21.18 -17.70
C ILE A 2 0.89 -21.54 -17.17
N GLU A 3 0.46 -22.81 -17.30
CA GLU A 3 -0.83 -23.27 -16.75
C GLU A 3 -0.89 -23.17 -15.21
N ASN A 4 0.22 -23.40 -14.51
CA ASN A 4 0.28 -23.24 -13.05
C ASN A 4 0.13 -21.77 -12.65
N ILE A 5 0.79 -20.85 -13.36
CA ILE A 5 0.69 -19.41 -13.12
C ILE A 5 -0.74 -18.91 -13.36
N ALA A 6 -1.40 -19.40 -14.43
CA ALA A 6 -2.78 -19.04 -14.72
C ALA A 6 -3.74 -19.54 -13.62
N ASN A 7 -3.52 -20.74 -13.10
CA ASN A 7 -4.29 -21.30 -11.99
C ASN A 7 -4.04 -20.55 -10.68
N ASP A 8 -2.79 -20.20 -10.37
CA ASP A 8 -2.42 -19.42 -9.19
C ASP A 8 -3.04 -18.02 -9.23
N LEU A 9 -3.02 -17.36 -10.40
CA LEU A 9 -3.65 -16.06 -10.58
C LEU A 9 -5.18 -16.14 -10.45
N ARG A 10 -5.78 -17.20 -10.98
CA ARG A 10 -7.21 -17.47 -10.80
C ARG A 10 -7.54 -17.70 -9.34
N LEU A 11 -6.72 -18.44 -8.60
CA LEU A 11 -6.90 -18.70 -7.18
C LEU A 11 -6.78 -17.41 -6.36
N TYR A 12 -5.78 -16.59 -6.63
CA TYR A 12 -5.64 -15.27 -6.00
C TYR A 12 -6.84 -14.37 -6.24
N LYS A 13 -7.38 -14.36 -7.46
CA LYS A 13 -8.62 -13.63 -7.76
C LYS A 13 -9.79 -14.13 -6.90
N HIS A 14 -9.90 -15.44 -6.65
CA HIS A 14 -10.94 -15.98 -5.77
C HIS A 14 -10.75 -15.51 -4.33
N PHE A 15 -9.52 -15.55 -3.79
CA PHE A 15 -9.24 -15.02 -2.45
C PHE A 15 -9.59 -13.53 -2.35
N LEU A 16 -9.19 -12.74 -3.34
CA LEU A 16 -9.49 -11.32 -3.39
C LEU A 16 -11.01 -11.07 -3.37
N VAL A 17 -11.78 -11.79 -4.20
CA VAL A 17 -13.25 -11.68 -4.21
C VAL A 17 -13.87 -12.10 -2.87
N MET A 18 -13.36 -13.16 -2.24
CA MET A 18 -13.83 -13.60 -0.92
C MET A 18 -13.56 -12.55 0.15
N LEU A 19 -12.35 -11.97 0.18
CA LEU A 19 -11.96 -10.91 1.11
C LEU A 19 -12.81 -9.65 0.92
N LEU A 20 -13.01 -9.23 -0.33
CA LEU A 20 -13.88 -8.10 -0.66
C LEU A 20 -15.31 -8.34 -0.18
N ARG A 21 -15.86 -9.54 -0.40
CA ARG A 21 -17.21 -9.90 0.06
C ARG A 21 -17.31 -9.92 1.59
N SER A 22 -16.30 -10.46 2.27
CA SER A 22 -16.22 -10.49 3.73
C SER A 22 -16.25 -9.08 4.32
N GLN A 23 -15.39 -8.19 3.83
CA GLN A 23 -15.38 -6.80 4.27
C GLN A 23 -16.68 -6.07 3.90
N ALA A 24 -17.24 -6.33 2.72
CA ALA A 24 -18.51 -5.75 2.29
C ALA A 24 -19.72 -6.24 3.09
N GLN A 25 -19.61 -7.27 3.95
CA GLN A 25 -20.68 -7.61 4.90
C GLN A 25 -20.88 -6.49 5.93
N TYR A 26 -19.79 -5.87 6.38
CA TYR A 26 -19.80 -4.74 7.32
C TYR A 26 -19.56 -3.42 6.57
N LYS A 27 -20.48 -3.08 5.67
CA LYS A 27 -20.39 -1.89 4.80
C LYS A 27 -20.08 -0.60 5.57
N VAL A 28 -20.68 -0.41 6.73
CA VAL A 28 -20.45 0.77 7.58
C VAL A 28 -19.00 0.84 8.03
N ASN A 29 -18.42 -0.28 8.46
CA ASN A 29 -17.02 -0.32 8.88
C ASN A 29 -16.08 0.02 7.71
N VAL A 30 -16.33 -0.56 6.53
CA VAL A 30 -15.55 -0.25 5.32
C VAL A 30 -15.61 1.23 4.95
N VAL A 31 -16.81 1.84 5.01
CA VAL A 31 -16.98 3.27 4.70
C VAL A 31 -16.26 4.15 5.73
N ILE A 32 -16.46 3.88 7.02
CA ILE A 32 -15.76 4.59 8.10
C ILE A 32 -14.25 4.49 7.89
N ASP A 33 -13.76 3.29 7.59
CA ASP A 33 -12.34 3.03 7.42
C ASP A 33 -11.74 3.83 6.26
N ILE A 34 -12.39 3.81 5.10
CA ILE A 34 -11.98 4.57 3.92
C ILE A 34 -12.02 6.08 4.22
N CYS A 35 -13.09 6.57 4.85
CA CYS A 35 -13.23 7.98 5.22
C CYS A 35 -12.16 8.41 6.23
N SER A 36 -11.87 7.59 7.23
CA SER A 36 -10.79 7.86 8.20
C SER A 36 -9.43 7.90 7.52
N SER A 37 -9.13 6.94 6.63
CA SER A 37 -7.87 6.93 5.87
C SER A 37 -7.75 8.16 4.97
N PHE A 38 -8.85 8.57 4.33
CA PHE A 38 -8.89 9.78 3.50
C PHE A 38 -8.67 11.05 4.35
N ALA A 39 -9.31 11.14 5.51
CA ALA A 39 -9.18 12.31 6.39
C ALA A 39 -7.76 12.47 6.93
N VAL A 40 -7.15 11.37 7.40
CA VAL A 40 -5.76 11.39 7.90
C VAL A 40 -4.79 11.82 6.82
N THR A 41 -4.88 11.22 5.63
CA THR A 41 -3.99 11.57 4.49
C THR A 41 -4.25 12.99 3.97
N SER A 42 -5.48 13.48 4.06
CA SER A 42 -5.80 14.87 3.74
C SER A 42 -5.14 15.83 4.74
N LEU A 43 -5.14 15.49 6.04
CA LEU A 43 -4.44 16.28 7.06
C LEU A 43 -2.93 16.28 6.85
N GLU A 44 -2.33 15.15 6.46
CA GLU A 44 -0.92 15.08 6.07
C GLU A 44 -0.62 16.05 4.92
N PHE A 45 -1.48 16.08 3.89
CA PHE A 45 -1.31 17.02 2.78
C PHE A 45 -1.53 18.48 3.18
N VAL A 46 -2.52 18.77 4.02
CA VAL A 46 -2.73 20.12 4.56
C VAL A 46 -1.50 20.58 5.36
N ALA A 47 -0.86 19.70 6.13
CA ALA A 47 0.37 20.02 6.83
C ALA A 47 1.49 20.43 5.85
N VAL A 48 1.62 19.75 4.70
CA VAL A 48 2.53 20.16 3.62
C VAL A 48 2.17 21.55 3.09
N LEU A 49 0.89 21.83 2.82
CA LEU A 49 0.46 23.14 2.32
C LEU A 49 0.72 24.28 3.32
N VAL A 50 0.45 24.05 4.61
CA VAL A 50 0.71 25.02 5.68
C VAL A 50 2.20 25.35 5.75
N TYR A 51 3.06 24.35 5.56
CA TYR A 51 4.51 24.53 5.52
C TYR A 51 4.93 25.47 4.37
N PHE A 52 4.40 25.25 3.16
CA PHE A 52 4.65 26.12 2.01
C PHE A 52 3.98 27.50 2.11
N GLY A 53 2.96 27.67 2.95
CA GLY A 53 2.37 28.97 3.26
C GLY A 53 3.34 29.93 3.99
N ARG A 54 4.38 29.40 4.65
CA ARG A 54 5.42 30.20 5.32
C ARG A 54 6.70 30.34 4.49
N ILE A 55 6.97 29.40 3.58
CA ILE A 55 8.17 29.36 2.75
C ILE A 55 7.74 29.34 1.29
N SER A 56 7.80 30.50 0.63
CA SER A 56 7.32 30.67 -0.75
C SER A 56 8.04 29.78 -1.77
N SER A 57 9.28 29.34 -1.48
CA SER A 57 10.00 28.37 -2.29
C SER A 57 11.04 27.63 -1.44
N MET A 58 10.99 26.30 -1.44
CA MET A 58 12.09 25.48 -0.93
C MET A 58 13.01 25.11 -2.08
N LEU A 59 14.25 25.59 -2.07
CA LEU A 59 15.28 25.19 -3.05
C LEU A 59 14.84 25.35 -4.53
N GLY A 60 13.96 26.32 -4.82
CA GLY A 60 13.40 26.56 -6.17
C GLY A 60 12.16 25.73 -6.53
N TRP A 61 11.70 24.83 -5.66
CA TRP A 61 10.48 24.05 -5.87
C TRP A 61 9.23 24.85 -5.51
N ASN A 62 8.24 24.79 -6.39
CA ASN A 62 6.92 25.37 -6.18
C ASN A 62 5.99 24.36 -5.46
N VAL A 63 4.97 24.87 -4.78
CA VAL A 63 3.93 24.10 -4.07
C VAL A 63 3.30 23.05 -4.97
N GLY A 64 3.02 23.39 -6.24
CA GLY A 64 2.42 22.44 -7.17
C GLY A 64 3.33 21.27 -7.54
N GLU A 65 4.65 21.50 -7.63
CA GLU A 65 5.61 20.43 -7.96
C GLU A 65 5.74 19.46 -6.78
N VAL A 66 5.77 19.99 -5.55
CA VAL A 66 5.80 19.18 -4.33
C VAL A 66 4.48 18.43 -4.13
N ALA A 67 3.34 19.04 -4.43
CA ALA A 67 2.04 18.37 -4.43
C ALA A 67 1.98 17.23 -5.46
N MET A 68 2.60 17.41 -6.63
CA MET A 68 2.70 16.36 -7.65
C MET A 68 3.55 15.17 -7.15
N LEU A 69 4.70 15.44 -6.51
CA LEU A 69 5.52 14.39 -5.90
C LEU A 69 4.79 13.68 -4.75
N TYR A 70 4.13 14.44 -3.88
CA TYR A 70 3.35 13.90 -2.77
C TYR A 70 2.25 12.97 -3.27
N SER A 71 1.50 13.38 -4.30
CA SER A 71 0.41 12.57 -4.84
C SER A 71 0.92 11.27 -5.47
N VAL A 72 2.00 11.31 -6.25
CA VAL A 72 2.64 10.10 -6.80
C VAL A 72 3.09 9.18 -5.67
N MET A 73 3.78 9.70 -4.66
CA MET A 73 4.23 8.91 -3.51
C MET A 73 3.05 8.29 -2.75
N SER A 74 1.99 9.07 -2.51
CA SER A 74 0.82 8.61 -1.75
C SER A 74 0.04 7.52 -2.48
N ILE A 75 -0.12 7.64 -3.81
CA ILE A 75 -0.75 6.61 -4.65
C ILE A 75 0.12 5.35 -4.65
N SER A 76 1.43 5.49 -4.90
CA SER A 76 2.36 4.36 -4.93
C SER A 76 2.35 3.57 -3.63
N PHE A 77 2.39 4.28 -2.50
CA PHE A 77 2.34 3.69 -1.17
C PHE A 77 0.99 3.05 -0.88
N GLY A 78 -0.12 3.73 -1.22
CA GLY A 78 -1.46 3.17 -1.06
C GLY A 78 -1.67 1.88 -1.84
N ILE A 79 -1.16 1.79 -3.07
CA ILE A 79 -1.18 0.56 -3.87
C ILE A 79 -0.34 -0.53 -3.20
N ALA A 80 0.89 -0.21 -2.80
CA ALA A 80 1.77 -1.16 -2.14
C ALA A 80 1.15 -1.73 -0.86
N GLU A 81 0.62 -0.89 0.02
CA GLU A 81 -0.02 -1.35 1.26
C GLU A 81 -1.32 -2.14 1.01
N MET A 82 -2.05 -1.83 -0.05
CA MET A 82 -3.29 -2.53 -0.38
C MET A 82 -3.00 -3.99 -0.80
N PHE A 83 -1.97 -4.20 -1.62
CA PHE A 83 -1.53 -5.54 -2.04
C PHE A 83 -0.63 -6.24 -1.02
N GLY A 84 0.17 -5.48 -0.28
CA GLY A 84 1.11 -5.97 0.72
C GLY A 84 0.49 -6.23 2.09
N ALA A 85 -0.83 -6.00 2.27
CA ALA A 85 -1.51 -6.19 3.54
C ALA A 85 -1.30 -7.58 4.15
N GLY A 86 -1.36 -8.63 3.34
CA GLY A 86 -1.12 -10.00 3.80
C GLY A 86 0.35 -10.27 4.18
N ILE A 87 1.30 -9.54 3.59
CA ILE A 87 2.73 -9.60 3.94
C ILE A 87 2.99 -8.83 5.24
N ASP A 88 2.32 -7.71 5.45
CA ASP A 88 2.39 -6.92 6.69
C ASP A 88 1.88 -7.73 7.90
N ALA A 89 0.79 -8.48 7.72
CA ALA A 89 0.24 -9.39 8.73
C ALA A 89 1.03 -10.72 8.89
N PHE A 90 2.10 -10.91 8.10
CA PHE A 90 2.85 -12.16 8.10
C PHE A 90 3.57 -12.42 9.42
N ALA A 91 4.06 -11.36 10.08
CA ALA A 91 4.73 -11.46 11.37
C ALA A 91 3.87 -12.17 12.43
N ASP A 92 2.58 -11.82 12.49
CA ASP A 92 1.62 -12.45 13.39
C ASP A 92 1.33 -13.91 12.99
N THR A 93 1.27 -14.18 11.69
CA THR A 93 1.06 -15.54 11.16
C THR A 93 2.19 -16.49 11.57
N VAL A 94 3.45 -16.01 11.53
CA VAL A 94 4.62 -16.76 11.99
C VAL A 94 4.58 -16.95 13.50
N ARG A 95 4.30 -15.88 14.26
CA ARG A 95 4.22 -15.93 15.73
C ARG A 95 3.14 -16.87 16.25
N LEU A 96 2.02 -17.01 15.53
CA LEU A 96 0.91 -17.91 15.89
C LEU A 96 1.11 -19.35 15.40
N GLY A 97 2.18 -19.65 14.67
CA GLY A 97 2.42 -21.00 14.10
C GLY A 97 1.49 -21.38 12.93
N GLU A 98 0.66 -20.45 12.44
CA GLU A 98 -0.26 -20.70 11.32
C GLU A 98 0.49 -20.83 9.97
N PHE A 99 1.77 -20.43 9.92
CA PHE A 99 2.57 -20.56 8.71
C PHE A 99 2.81 -22.02 8.29
N ASP A 100 2.89 -22.96 9.24
CA ASP A 100 3.01 -24.39 8.95
C ASP A 100 1.80 -24.90 8.17
N ARG A 101 0.61 -24.40 8.51
CA ARG A 101 -0.63 -24.72 7.80
C ARG A 101 -0.64 -24.17 6.37
N ILE A 102 0.01 -23.03 6.13
CA ILE A 102 0.18 -22.46 4.78
C ILE A 102 1.09 -23.35 3.94
N MET A 103 2.17 -23.90 4.52
CA MET A 103 3.10 -24.79 3.82
C MET A 103 2.48 -26.14 3.44
N LEU A 104 1.52 -26.64 4.23
CA LEU A 104 0.84 -27.91 3.96
C LEU A 104 -0.13 -27.84 2.76
N ARG A 105 -0.45 -26.64 2.27
CA ARG A 105 -1.35 -26.46 1.12
C ARG A 105 -0.56 -26.55 -0.19
N PRO A 106 -1.09 -27.20 -1.24
CA PRO A 106 -0.39 -27.44 -2.51
C PRO A 106 -0.33 -26.20 -3.43
N VAL A 107 -0.14 -25.01 -2.85
CA VAL A 107 -0.13 -23.70 -3.54
C VAL A 107 1.08 -22.92 -3.07
N GLY A 108 1.69 -22.12 -3.94
CA GLY A 108 2.85 -21.29 -3.58
C GLY A 108 2.59 -20.43 -2.32
N SER A 109 3.44 -20.59 -1.30
CA SER A 109 3.29 -19.91 -0.01
C SER A 109 3.23 -18.39 -0.14
N PHE A 110 4.03 -17.81 -1.03
CA PHE A 110 4.02 -16.37 -1.31
C PHE A 110 2.64 -15.88 -1.80
N MET A 111 1.98 -16.62 -2.70
CA MET A 111 0.67 -16.22 -3.21
C MET A 111 -0.44 -16.36 -2.16
N GLN A 112 -0.31 -17.35 -1.29
CA GLN A 112 -1.23 -17.53 -0.16
C GLN A 112 -1.09 -16.40 0.86
N VAL A 113 0.14 -15.99 1.18
CA VAL A 113 0.41 -14.88 2.09
C VAL A 113 -0.01 -13.55 1.47
N LEU A 114 0.29 -13.32 0.20
CA LEU A 114 -0.15 -12.10 -0.49
C LEU A 114 -1.69 -12.00 -0.60
N GLY A 115 -2.36 -13.14 -0.74
CA GLY A 115 -3.82 -13.23 -0.82
C GLY A 115 -4.54 -13.43 0.52
N SER A 116 -3.84 -13.38 1.65
CA SER A 116 -4.43 -13.63 2.98
C SER A 116 -5.26 -12.45 3.50
N ASP A 117 -4.83 -11.22 3.18
CA ASP A 117 -5.50 -9.99 3.55
C ASP A 117 -5.41 -8.96 2.42
N PHE A 118 -6.45 -8.12 2.32
CA PHE A 118 -6.56 -7.07 1.31
C PHE A 118 -7.27 -5.86 1.94
N ARG A 119 -6.53 -4.82 2.30
CA ARG A 119 -7.08 -3.70 3.09
C ARG A 119 -7.78 -2.67 2.20
N LEU A 120 -9.11 -2.77 2.07
CA LEU A 120 -9.93 -1.79 1.35
C LEU A 120 -9.80 -0.37 1.91
N ARG A 121 -9.49 -0.23 3.20
CA ARG A 121 -9.19 1.05 3.86
C ARG A 121 -8.20 1.90 3.06
N ARG A 122 -7.20 1.29 2.42
CA ARG A 122 -6.16 1.99 1.65
C ARG A 122 -6.69 2.70 0.40
N LEU A 123 -7.90 2.37 -0.07
CA LEU A 123 -8.58 3.14 -1.11
C LEU A 123 -8.81 4.60 -0.71
N GLY A 124 -8.98 4.89 0.59
CA GLY A 124 -9.08 6.27 1.08
C GLY A 124 -7.81 7.08 0.86
N ARG A 125 -6.64 6.46 1.05
CA ARG A 125 -5.34 7.09 0.73
C ARG A 125 -5.16 7.28 -0.77
N ILE A 126 -5.49 6.27 -1.58
CA ILE A 126 -5.36 6.35 -3.04
C ILE A 126 -6.27 7.44 -3.60
N SER A 127 -7.53 7.52 -3.15
CA SER A 127 -8.46 8.57 -3.59
C SER A 127 -7.99 9.97 -3.18
N GLN A 128 -7.44 10.12 -1.97
CA GLN A 128 -6.82 11.37 -1.52
C GLN A 128 -5.59 11.75 -2.37
N GLY A 129 -4.73 10.78 -2.68
CA GLY A 129 -3.59 10.97 -3.57
C GLY A 129 -4.02 11.42 -4.97
N CYS A 130 -5.05 10.79 -5.54
CA CYS A 130 -5.65 11.20 -6.82
C CYS A 130 -6.26 12.61 -6.76
N MET A 131 -6.94 12.97 -5.67
CA MET A 131 -7.46 14.33 -5.48
C MET A 131 -6.33 15.35 -5.44
N THR A 132 -5.27 15.05 -4.70
CA THR A 132 -4.07 15.90 -4.62
C THR A 132 -3.36 16.02 -5.95
N PHE A 133 -3.33 14.94 -6.74
CA PHE A 133 -2.79 14.94 -8.08
C PHE A 133 -3.52 15.95 -8.98
N VAL A 134 -4.87 15.93 -8.98
CA VAL A 134 -5.69 16.89 -9.72
C VAL A 134 -5.43 18.33 -9.26
N ILE A 135 -5.33 18.55 -7.94
CA ILE A 135 -4.99 19.86 -7.38
C ILE A 135 -3.60 20.32 -7.86
N ALA A 136 -2.61 19.43 -7.89
CA ALA A 136 -1.27 19.73 -8.38
C ALA A 136 -1.27 20.13 -9.86
N LEU A 137 -2.11 19.50 -10.69
CA LEU A 137 -2.27 19.89 -12.10
C LEU A 137 -2.79 21.33 -12.25
N HIS A 138 -3.73 21.74 -11.39
CA HIS A 138 -4.26 23.10 -11.42
C HIS A 138 -3.26 24.14 -10.91
N LEU A 139 -2.38 23.77 -9.99
CA LEU A 139 -1.30 24.63 -9.47
C LEU A 139 -0.12 24.78 -10.45
N LEU A 140 -0.04 23.95 -11.50
CA LEU A 140 1.00 23.96 -12.53
C LEU A 140 0.48 24.50 -13.88
N PRO A 141 0.38 25.83 -14.07
CA PRO A 141 -0.21 26.42 -15.28
C PRO A 141 0.59 26.25 -16.57
N ALA A 142 1.80 25.67 -16.54
CA ALA A 142 2.70 25.55 -17.72
C ALA A 142 3.15 24.11 -18.04
N PHE A 143 2.50 23.09 -17.47
CA PHE A 143 2.96 21.72 -17.68
C PHE A 143 2.46 21.15 -19.01
N HIS A 144 3.32 21.20 -20.03
CA HIS A 144 3.05 20.56 -21.32
C HIS A 144 3.04 19.04 -21.15
N TRP A 145 1.85 18.44 -21.19
CA TRP A 145 1.65 17.01 -21.14
C TRP A 145 2.06 16.37 -22.46
N THR A 146 3.19 15.67 -22.46
CA THR A 146 3.59 14.79 -23.54
C THR A 146 3.30 13.34 -23.16
N VAL A 147 3.09 12.48 -24.17
CA VAL A 147 2.90 11.03 -23.99
C VAL A 147 4.02 10.43 -23.13
N VAL A 148 5.26 10.88 -23.36
CA VAL A 148 6.44 10.45 -22.59
C VAL A 148 6.30 10.73 -21.09
N LYS A 149 5.76 11.90 -20.70
CA LYS A 149 5.56 12.24 -19.28
C LYS A 149 4.47 11.40 -18.62
N VAL A 150 3.40 11.11 -19.35
CA VAL A 150 2.33 10.21 -18.86
C VAL A 150 2.89 8.81 -18.61
N VAL A 151 3.65 8.28 -19.58
CA VAL A 151 4.31 6.97 -19.44
C VAL A 151 5.30 6.98 -18.27
N ALA A 152 6.14 8.02 -18.17
CA ALA A 152 7.08 8.16 -17.05
C ALA A 152 6.37 8.21 -15.69
N MET A 153 5.20 8.85 -15.61
CA MET A 153 4.42 8.92 -14.38
C MET A 153 3.80 7.57 -14.00
N VAL A 154 3.25 6.83 -14.96
CA VAL A 154 2.74 5.47 -14.73
C VAL A 154 3.87 4.54 -14.28
N ILE A 155 5.03 4.62 -14.94
CA ILE A 155 6.22 3.86 -14.56
C ILE A 155 6.69 4.28 -13.16
N GLY A 156 6.68 5.57 -12.84
CA GLY A 156 7.06 6.09 -11.52
C GLY A 156 6.13 5.62 -10.39
N ILE A 157 4.82 5.54 -10.66
CA ILE A 157 3.87 4.99 -9.71
C ILE A 157 4.14 3.48 -9.52
N ALA A 158 4.28 2.73 -10.62
CA ALA A 158 4.54 1.31 -10.57
C ALA A 158 5.87 0.97 -9.86
N SER A 159 6.95 1.69 -10.17
CA SER A 159 8.25 1.51 -9.54
C SER A 159 8.22 1.88 -8.06
N GLY A 160 7.53 2.97 -7.70
CA GLY A 160 7.31 3.36 -6.30
C GLY A 160 6.55 2.29 -5.53
N SER A 161 5.47 1.73 -6.11
CA SER A 161 4.74 0.63 -5.48
C SER A 161 5.59 -0.62 -5.28
N ILE A 162 6.40 -0.99 -6.28
CA ILE A 162 7.33 -2.13 -6.17
C ILE A 162 8.38 -1.86 -5.10
N MET A 163 8.92 -0.65 -5.01
CA MET A 163 9.88 -0.26 -3.98
C MET A 163 9.27 -0.42 -2.57
N PHE A 164 8.07 0.12 -2.33
CA PHE A 164 7.41 -0.03 -1.03
C PHE A 164 7.05 -1.50 -0.71
N MET A 165 6.59 -2.27 -1.70
CA MET A 165 6.35 -3.71 -1.54
C MET A 165 7.64 -4.46 -1.17
N SER A 166 8.77 -4.08 -1.76
CA SER A 166 10.06 -4.70 -1.47
C SER A 166 10.46 -4.45 -0.02
N VAL A 167 10.20 -3.26 0.52
CA VAL A 167 10.42 -2.94 1.94
C VAL A 167 9.54 -3.80 2.85
N LEU A 168 8.26 -3.99 2.51
CA LEU A 168 7.36 -4.87 3.27
C LEU A 168 7.86 -6.33 3.28
N ILE A 169 8.31 -6.84 2.13
CA ILE A 169 8.86 -8.20 2.01
C ILE A 169 10.14 -8.36 2.82
N LEU A 170 11.02 -7.36 2.81
CA LEU A 170 12.22 -7.36 3.64
C LEU A 170 11.85 -7.42 5.13
N GLY A 171 10.85 -6.64 5.56
CA GLY A 171 10.32 -6.69 6.92
C GLY A 171 9.80 -8.08 7.30
N ALA A 172 8.97 -8.68 6.45
CA ALA A 172 8.43 -10.02 6.65
C ALA A 172 9.53 -11.09 6.72
N THR A 173 10.61 -10.93 5.95
CA THR A 173 11.76 -11.84 5.98
C THR A 173 12.54 -11.73 7.30
N LEU A 174 12.70 -10.51 7.83
CA LEU A 174 13.39 -10.27 9.11
C LEU A 174 12.61 -10.82 10.32
N CYS A 175 11.28 -10.93 10.22
CA CYS A 175 10.46 -11.49 11.29
C CYS A 175 10.86 -12.93 11.65
N PHE A 176 11.31 -13.75 10.69
CA PHE A 176 11.80 -15.10 10.99
C PHE A 176 12.95 -15.13 12.00
N TRP A 177 13.82 -14.12 11.97
CA TRP A 177 14.97 -14.05 12.88
C TRP A 177 14.64 -13.33 14.19
N THR A 178 13.62 -12.48 14.21
CA THR A 178 13.33 -11.60 15.35
C THR A 178 12.27 -12.18 16.30
N VAL A 179 11.34 -13.00 15.80
CA VAL A 179 10.22 -13.58 16.58
C VAL A 179 10.70 -14.52 17.71
N GLU A 180 11.90 -15.13 17.59
CA GLU A 180 12.50 -15.97 18.64
C GLU A 180 12.73 -15.23 19.98
N THR A 181 12.79 -13.89 19.98
CA THR A 181 13.05 -13.11 21.20
C THR A 181 11.88 -13.15 22.19
N THR A 182 10.66 -13.45 21.73
CA THR A 182 9.47 -13.47 22.58
C THR A 182 9.39 -14.70 23.50
N GLU A 183 9.97 -15.83 23.08
CA GLU A 183 10.07 -17.05 23.91
C GLU A 183 11.00 -16.82 25.12
N LEU A 184 12.07 -16.04 24.96
CA LEU A 184 12.99 -15.70 26.05
C LEU A 184 12.34 -14.90 27.18
N ILE A 185 11.34 -14.06 26.87
CA ILE A 185 10.60 -13.29 27.88
C ILE A 185 9.62 -14.20 28.63
N ASN A 186 9.03 -15.19 27.95
CA ASN A 186 8.09 -16.13 28.54
C ASN A 186 8.77 -17.15 29.48
N ILE A 187 10.07 -17.42 29.30
CA ILE A 187 10.87 -18.26 30.21
C ILE A 187 11.29 -17.48 31.49
N LEU A 188 11.22 -16.14 31.47
CA LEU A 188 11.59 -15.26 32.58
C LEU A 188 10.40 -14.78 33.45
N SER A 189 9.18 -15.22 33.14
CA SER A 189 7.96 -14.98 33.94
C SER A 189 7.47 -16.28 34.60
#